data_AF-A0A248YV69-F1
#
_entry.id   AF-A0A248YV69-F1
#
_cell.length_a   1.000
_cell.length_b   1.000
_cell.length_c   1.000
_cell.angle_alpha   90.00
_cell.angle_beta   90.00
_cell.angle_gamma   90.00
#
_symmetry.space_group_name_H-M   'P 1'
#
loop_
_entity.id
_entity.type
_entity.pdbx_description
1 polymer ?
#
loop_
_entity_poly.entity_id
_entity_poly.type
_entity_poly.pdbx_seq_one_letter_code
_entity_poly.pdbx_strand_id
1 'polypeptide(L)'
;MWPGLWEQEYSDDADLNPWCRYAINNGDGEALAVWRALAWELTAGRSRFATPAYYRDEVAQLRGMNREAVRLVRWEYEVDVEQPEWLSADIGFVPARACVPLRPIPDPWQREHASFAGLFDVASFRHLTDLALAVAGDATSEITLFALHDPGRANLLASTLDQAHRPDLTEMLQPGDIFVDLAVVHDLGAGAASYLTIKTLEATDEVNHAGEHFSQAFRRYANQANRIRTFNEFNTAIDHLLGPPRSIGTT
;
A
#
# COMPACT_ATOMS: atom_id res chain seq x y z
N MET A 1 10.03 -3.34 17.09
CA MET A 1 9.73 -4.72 16.67
C MET A 1 9.54 -5.59 17.89
N TRP A 2 8.44 -6.34 17.92
CA TRP A 2 8.15 -7.37 18.91
C TRP A 2 9.07 -8.59 18.69
N PRO A 3 9.82 -9.05 19.71
CA PRO A 3 10.72 -10.20 19.57
C PRO A 3 10.02 -11.50 19.11
N GLY A 4 8.73 -11.65 19.41
CA GLY A 4 7.96 -12.85 19.04
C GLY A 4 7.87 -13.09 17.53
N LEU A 5 8.10 -12.07 16.69
CA LEU A 5 8.19 -12.25 15.24
C LEU A 5 9.36 -13.17 14.82
N TRP A 6 10.42 -13.25 15.64
CA TRP A 6 11.61 -14.07 15.41
C TRP A 6 11.61 -15.40 16.18
N GLU A 7 10.89 -15.44 17.31
CA GLU A 7 10.98 -16.51 18.29
C GLU A 7 9.87 -17.58 18.16
N GLN A 8 8.77 -17.26 17.47
CA GLN A 8 7.58 -18.11 17.39
C GLN A 8 7.30 -18.52 15.95
N GLU A 9 6.90 -19.78 15.75
CA GLU A 9 6.32 -20.21 14.48
C GLU A 9 4.96 -19.54 14.27
N TYR A 10 4.71 -19.07 13.06
CA TYR A 10 3.44 -18.40 12.75
C TYR A 10 2.32 -19.44 12.72
N SER A 11 1.15 -19.04 13.23
CA SER A 11 -0.03 -19.90 13.19
C SER A 11 -0.46 -20.19 11.76
N ASP A 12 -0.93 -21.41 11.49
CA ASP A 12 -1.63 -21.75 10.25
C ASP A 12 -3.00 -21.06 10.16
N ASP A 13 -3.54 -20.60 11.30
CA ASP A 13 -4.75 -19.79 11.33
C ASP A 13 -4.44 -18.37 10.84
N ALA A 14 -5.00 -18.00 9.69
CA ALA A 14 -4.80 -16.72 9.05
C ALA A 14 -5.21 -15.51 9.93
N ASP A 15 -6.16 -15.68 10.84
CA ASP A 15 -6.62 -14.60 11.73
C ASP A 15 -5.69 -14.36 12.92
N LEU A 16 -4.86 -15.37 13.26
CA LEU A 16 -3.83 -15.28 14.30
C LEU A 16 -2.46 -14.95 13.73
N ASN A 17 -2.21 -15.28 12.47
CA ASN A 17 -0.94 -15.09 11.78
C ASN A 17 -0.70 -13.59 11.45
N PRO A 18 0.34 -12.95 12.03
CA PRO A 18 0.66 -11.54 11.76
C PRO A 18 0.86 -11.21 10.28
N TRP A 19 1.43 -12.15 9.53
CA TRP A 19 1.64 -12.01 8.10
C TRP A 19 0.31 -11.99 7.38
N CYS A 20 -0.51 -13.02 7.54
CA CYS A 20 -1.79 -13.12 6.85
C CYS A 20 -2.75 -11.98 7.22
N ARG A 21 -2.77 -11.55 8.49
CA ARG A 21 -3.72 -10.54 8.98
C ARG A 21 -3.31 -9.10 8.70
N TYR A 22 -2.01 -8.79 8.80
CA TYR A 22 -1.52 -7.41 8.73
C TYR A 22 -0.41 -7.17 7.72
N ALA A 23 0.07 -8.20 7.02
CA ALA A 23 1.32 -8.18 6.25
C ALA A 23 2.49 -7.68 7.11
N ILE A 24 2.62 -8.24 8.32
CA ILE A 24 3.74 -8.01 9.24
C ILE A 24 4.53 -9.30 9.35
N ASN A 25 5.83 -9.23 9.09
CA ASN A 25 6.78 -10.32 9.26
C ASN A 25 8.02 -9.83 10.04
N ASN A 26 8.98 -10.72 10.25
CA ASN A 26 10.23 -10.42 10.96
C ASN A 26 11.24 -9.61 10.13
N GLY A 27 11.10 -9.52 8.81
CA GLY A 27 11.93 -8.64 7.96
C GLY A 27 11.51 -7.18 8.09
N ASP A 28 10.22 -6.92 7.87
CA ASP A 28 9.67 -5.57 7.71
C ASP A 28 9.20 -4.95 9.04
N GLY A 29 8.79 -5.80 9.98
CA GLY A 29 8.22 -5.39 11.25
C GLY A 29 6.90 -4.61 11.13
N GLU A 30 6.56 -3.91 12.20
CA GLU A 30 5.25 -3.28 12.37
C GLU A 30 5.17 -1.88 11.74
N ALA A 31 6.31 -1.26 11.41
CA ALA A 31 6.36 0.12 10.92
C ALA A 31 5.66 0.31 9.57
N LEU A 32 5.77 -0.67 8.66
CA LEU A 32 5.09 -0.61 7.36
C LEU A 32 3.56 -0.66 7.49
N ALA A 33 3.07 -1.44 8.46
CA ALA A 33 1.64 -1.49 8.73
C ALA A 33 1.12 -0.11 9.18
N VAL A 34 1.93 0.67 9.91
CA VAL A 34 1.60 2.05 10.28
C VAL A 34 1.51 2.97 9.07
N TRP A 35 2.39 2.83 8.08
CA TRP A 35 2.31 3.64 6.84
C TRP A 35 1.03 3.33 6.07
N ARG A 36 0.66 2.05 5.97
CA ARG A 36 -0.63 1.65 5.38
C ARG A 36 -1.81 2.22 6.16
N ALA A 37 -1.77 2.17 7.50
CA ALA A 37 -2.83 2.75 8.33
C ALA A 37 -2.92 4.27 8.17
N LEU A 38 -1.79 4.98 8.10
CA LEU A 38 -1.76 6.41 7.82
C LEU A 38 -2.36 6.71 6.43
N ALA A 39 -1.95 6.01 5.39
CA ALA A 39 -2.53 6.15 4.05
C ALA A 39 -4.05 5.89 4.06
N TRP A 40 -4.49 4.87 4.79
CA TRP A 40 -5.90 4.53 4.94
C TRP A 40 -6.70 5.65 5.61
N GLU A 41 -6.20 6.20 6.72
CA GLU A 41 -6.88 7.27 7.44
C GLU A 41 -6.92 8.59 6.66
N LEU A 42 -5.82 8.96 5.99
CA LEU A 42 -5.80 10.17 5.15
C LEU A 42 -6.82 10.11 4.02
N THR A 43 -7.07 8.91 3.52
CA THR A 43 -8.01 8.66 2.43
C THR A 43 -9.40 8.26 2.93
N ALA A 44 -9.68 8.43 4.22
CA ALA A 44 -10.99 8.16 4.80
C ALA A 44 -12.09 9.01 4.14
N GLY A 45 -13.28 8.41 3.99
CA GLY A 45 -14.44 9.04 3.35
C GLY A 45 -14.37 9.15 1.82
N ARG A 46 -13.33 8.61 1.17
CA ARG A 46 -13.13 8.67 -0.30
C ARG A 46 -13.24 7.29 -0.94
N SER A 47 -13.54 7.27 -2.24
CA SER A 47 -13.43 6.05 -3.04
C SER A 47 -11.98 5.81 -3.41
N ARG A 48 -11.47 4.63 -3.06
CA ARG A 48 -10.05 4.29 -3.18
C ARG A 48 -9.82 3.29 -4.31
N PHE A 49 -8.82 3.58 -5.13
CA PHE A 49 -8.33 2.68 -6.17
C PHE A 49 -6.83 2.56 -6.06
N ALA A 50 -6.26 1.38 -6.24
CA ALA A 50 -4.82 1.18 -6.11
C ALA A 50 -4.22 0.38 -7.25
N THR A 51 -2.95 0.67 -7.54
CA THR A 51 -2.11 -0.08 -8.45
C THR A 51 -0.92 -0.63 -7.66
N PRO A 52 -0.79 -1.97 -7.49
CA PRO A 52 0.44 -2.58 -7.02
C PRO A 52 1.47 -2.52 -8.16
N ALA A 53 2.72 -2.18 -7.87
CA ALA A 53 3.77 -2.33 -8.85
C ALA A 53 3.94 -3.81 -9.20
N TYR A 54 3.89 -4.15 -10.50
CA TYR A 54 4.20 -5.45 -11.11
C TYR A 54 3.28 -6.64 -10.75
N TYR A 55 2.81 -6.76 -9.51
CA TYR A 55 2.18 -7.96 -8.95
C TYR A 55 0.65 -7.97 -9.11
N ARG A 56 0.17 -7.58 -10.30
CA ARG A 56 -1.26 -7.55 -10.62
C ARG A 56 -1.93 -8.92 -10.40
N ASP A 57 -1.30 -9.98 -10.89
CA ASP A 57 -1.92 -11.31 -10.96
C ASP A 57 -2.01 -11.93 -9.55
N GLU A 58 -1.00 -11.70 -8.72
CA GLU A 58 -0.94 -12.10 -7.31
C GLU A 58 -2.03 -11.41 -6.49
N VAL A 59 -2.26 -10.11 -6.73
CA VAL A 59 -3.37 -9.39 -6.08
C VAL A 59 -4.72 -9.93 -6.50
N ALA A 60 -4.90 -10.23 -7.80
CA ALA A 60 -6.14 -10.85 -8.27
C ALA A 60 -6.37 -12.21 -7.59
N GLN A 61 -5.32 -13.03 -7.47
CA GLN A 61 -5.38 -14.33 -6.81
C GLN A 61 -5.73 -14.19 -5.31
N LEU A 62 -5.05 -13.32 -4.57
CA LEU A 62 -5.32 -13.09 -3.14
C LEU A 62 -6.75 -12.62 -2.89
N ARG A 63 -7.32 -11.85 -3.82
CA ARG A 63 -8.70 -11.36 -3.75
C ARG A 63 -9.73 -12.34 -4.31
N GLY A 64 -9.32 -13.54 -4.74
CA GLY A 64 -10.20 -14.52 -5.39
C GLY A 64 -10.86 -13.99 -6.68
N MET A 65 -10.24 -13.01 -7.31
CA MET A 65 -10.71 -12.37 -8.54
C MET A 65 -10.20 -13.13 -9.75
N ASN A 66 -11.04 -13.29 -10.77
CA ASN A 66 -10.54 -13.73 -12.07
C ASN A 66 -9.66 -12.62 -12.66
N ARG A 67 -8.42 -12.94 -13.05
CA ARG A 67 -7.47 -12.01 -13.68
C ARG A 67 -8.04 -11.28 -14.90
N GLU A 68 -8.94 -11.90 -15.66
CA GLU A 68 -9.58 -11.24 -16.82
C GLU A 68 -10.59 -10.15 -16.41
N ALA A 69 -11.01 -10.13 -15.14
CA ALA A 69 -11.86 -9.08 -14.58
C ALA A 69 -11.04 -7.90 -14.00
N VAL A 70 -9.71 -8.02 -13.95
CA VAL A 70 -8.85 -6.93 -13.50
C VAL A 70 -8.92 -5.80 -14.53
N ARG A 71 -9.13 -4.59 -14.02
CA ARG A 71 -9.09 -3.38 -14.85
C ARG A 71 -7.63 -3.06 -15.18
N LEU A 72 -7.26 -3.21 -16.44
CA LEU A 72 -5.90 -2.99 -16.91
C LEU A 72 -5.66 -1.50 -17.23
N VAL A 73 -4.46 -1.02 -16.92
CA VAL A 73 -4.01 0.36 -17.21
C VAL A 73 -2.58 0.35 -17.74
N ARG A 74 -2.22 1.36 -18.55
CA ARG A 74 -0.92 1.48 -19.24
C ARG A 74 0.12 2.25 -18.46
N TRP A 75 -0.30 2.96 -17.43
CA TRP A 75 0.56 3.80 -16.61
C TRP A 75 0.45 3.38 -15.14
N GLU A 76 1.60 3.23 -14.51
CA GLU A 76 1.74 3.11 -13.06
C GLU A 76 2.61 4.26 -12.55
N TYR A 77 2.62 4.50 -11.25
CA TYR A 77 3.49 5.49 -10.65
C TYR A 77 4.79 4.83 -10.20
N GLU A 78 5.89 5.59 -10.22
CA GLU A 78 7.18 5.10 -9.74
C GLU A 78 7.82 6.14 -8.82
N VAL A 79 8.28 5.65 -7.67
CA VAL A 79 9.19 6.33 -6.76
C VAL A 79 10.49 5.52 -6.68
N ASP A 80 11.57 6.10 -7.21
CA ASP A 80 12.89 5.49 -7.21
C ASP A 80 13.51 5.51 -5.80
N VAL A 81 13.40 4.37 -5.12
CA VAL A 81 13.92 4.15 -3.77
C VAL A 81 15.44 4.16 -3.67
N GLU A 82 16.16 4.08 -4.80
CA GLU A 82 17.63 4.22 -4.83
C GLU A 82 18.08 5.68 -4.72
N GLN A 83 17.18 6.65 -4.99
CA GLN A 83 17.50 8.05 -4.81
C GLN A 83 17.41 8.44 -3.32
N PRO A 84 18.40 9.18 -2.79
CA PRO A 84 18.41 9.58 -1.37
C PRO A 84 17.54 10.81 -1.08
N GLU A 85 17.24 11.63 -2.09
CA GLU A 85 16.43 12.84 -1.96
C GLU A 85 15.05 12.63 -2.57
N TRP A 86 14.01 13.02 -1.83
CA TRP A 86 12.62 12.80 -2.23
C TRP A 86 12.26 13.44 -3.58
N LEU A 87 12.82 14.63 -3.89
CA LEU A 87 12.54 15.33 -5.15
C LEU A 87 13.04 14.56 -6.36
N SER A 88 14.17 13.86 -6.23
CA SER A 88 14.73 13.01 -7.29
C SER A 88 14.11 11.61 -7.32
N ALA A 89 13.63 11.12 -6.17
CA ALA A 89 12.96 9.83 -6.07
C ALA A 89 11.61 9.84 -6.79
N ASP A 90 10.90 10.97 -6.79
CA ASP A 90 9.57 11.10 -7.38
C ASP A 90 9.60 11.15 -8.93
N ILE A 91 9.63 9.98 -9.59
CA ILE A 91 9.74 9.86 -11.05
C ILE A 91 8.44 10.24 -11.76
N GLY A 92 7.30 9.92 -11.13
CA GLY A 92 5.98 10.15 -11.70
C GLY A 92 5.44 8.92 -12.43
N PHE A 93 4.51 9.15 -13.37
CA PHE A 93 3.94 8.04 -14.16
C PHE A 93 4.96 7.42 -15.10
N VAL A 94 5.08 6.09 -15.11
CA VAL A 94 5.92 5.31 -16.02
C VAL A 94 5.08 4.27 -16.76
N PRO A 95 5.52 3.76 -17.94
CA PRO A 95 4.82 2.69 -18.61
C PRO A 95 4.71 1.47 -17.70
N ALA A 96 3.48 0.99 -17.53
CA ALA A 96 3.20 -0.10 -16.61
C ALA A 96 3.86 -1.41 -17.07
N ARG A 97 4.23 -2.23 -16.09
CA ARG A 97 4.72 -3.58 -16.32
C ARG A 97 4.11 -4.57 -15.34
N ALA A 98 3.98 -5.82 -15.75
CA ALA A 98 3.58 -6.92 -14.89
C ALA A 98 4.75 -7.88 -14.65
N CYS A 99 4.79 -8.49 -13.48
CA CYS A 99 5.70 -9.60 -13.20
C CYS A 99 5.25 -10.82 -14.01
N VAL A 100 6.00 -11.16 -15.06
CA VAL A 100 5.72 -12.35 -15.88
C VAL A 100 6.65 -13.48 -15.42
N PRO A 101 6.12 -14.62 -14.95
CA PRO A 101 6.95 -15.68 -14.41
C PRO A 101 7.88 -16.26 -15.49
N LEU A 102 9.12 -16.56 -15.10
CA LEU A 102 10.04 -17.33 -15.96
C LEU A 102 9.66 -18.81 -15.99
N ARG A 103 9.17 -19.35 -14.85
CA ARG A 103 8.66 -20.71 -14.70
C ARG A 103 7.46 -20.75 -13.75
N PRO A 104 6.40 -21.53 -14.04
CA PRO A 104 6.16 -22.24 -15.31
C PRO A 104 6.12 -21.26 -16.50
N ILE A 105 6.20 -21.78 -17.74
CA ILE A 105 6.17 -20.94 -18.93
C ILE A 105 4.91 -20.06 -18.87
N PRO A 106 5.03 -18.73 -19.05
CA PRO A 106 3.90 -17.83 -18.92
C PRO A 106 2.88 -18.13 -20.01
N ASP A 107 1.61 -18.10 -19.63
CA ASP A 107 0.54 -18.41 -20.56
C ASP A 107 0.32 -17.26 -21.58
N PRO A 108 -0.54 -17.43 -22.60
CA PRO A 108 -0.78 -16.39 -23.59
C PRO A 108 -1.28 -15.06 -22.98
N TRP A 109 -2.15 -15.12 -21.96
CA TRP A 109 -2.72 -13.93 -21.35
C TRP A 109 -1.65 -13.11 -20.62
N GLN A 110 -0.77 -13.77 -19.86
CA GLN A 110 0.32 -13.08 -19.16
C GLN A 110 1.29 -12.39 -20.11
N ARG A 111 1.57 -13.01 -21.27
CA ARG A 111 2.44 -12.42 -22.29
C ARG A 111 1.78 -11.25 -23.02
N GLU A 112 0.49 -11.37 -23.36
CA GLU A 112 -0.27 -10.31 -24.03
C GLU A 112 -0.41 -9.06 -23.14
N HIS A 113 -0.56 -9.26 -21.82
CA HIS A 113 -0.81 -8.19 -20.85
C HIS A 113 0.41 -7.86 -19.99
N ALA A 114 1.62 -8.14 -20.47
CA ALA A 114 2.86 -7.89 -19.75
C ALA A 114 3.15 -6.38 -19.52
N SER A 115 2.60 -5.51 -20.37
CA SER A 115 2.79 -4.05 -20.32
C SER A 115 1.60 -3.32 -19.69
N PHE A 116 0.92 -3.94 -18.74
CA PHE A 116 -0.24 -3.37 -18.05
C PHE A 116 -0.16 -3.60 -16.55
N ALA A 117 -0.51 -2.58 -15.77
CA ALA A 117 -0.76 -2.72 -14.34
C ALA A 117 -2.25 -3.04 -14.11
N GLY A 118 -2.60 -3.48 -12.90
CA GLY A 118 -3.98 -3.63 -12.48
C GLY A 118 -4.44 -2.48 -11.61
N LEU A 119 -5.63 -1.94 -11.87
CA LEU A 119 -6.31 -0.96 -11.03
C LEU A 119 -7.40 -1.65 -10.20
N PHE A 120 -7.25 -1.62 -8.89
CA PHE A 120 -8.07 -2.35 -7.94
C PHE A 120 -8.89 -1.42 -7.05
N ASP A 121 -10.17 -1.69 -6.86
CA ASP A 121 -10.97 -1.02 -5.82
C ASP A 121 -10.49 -1.45 -4.42
N VAL A 122 -10.32 -0.48 -3.52
CA VAL A 122 -9.88 -0.68 -2.13
C VAL A 122 -10.96 -0.26 -1.13
N ALA A 123 -12.06 -1.01 -1.09
CA ALA A 123 -13.17 -0.77 -0.15
C ALA A 123 -12.87 -1.04 1.35
N SER A 124 -11.78 -1.74 1.70
CA SER A 124 -11.45 -2.07 3.10
C SER A 124 -9.95 -2.05 3.35
N PHE A 125 -9.55 -1.87 4.62
CA PHE A 125 -8.14 -1.97 4.99
C PHE A 125 -7.56 -3.35 4.66
N ARG A 126 -8.40 -4.41 4.73
CA ARG A 126 -8.02 -5.76 4.29
C ARG A 126 -7.57 -5.80 2.83
N HIS A 127 -8.25 -5.10 1.92
CA HIS A 127 -7.83 -5.03 0.52
C HIS A 127 -6.45 -4.36 0.37
N LEU A 128 -6.13 -3.36 1.20
CA LEU A 128 -4.80 -2.74 1.22
C LEU A 128 -3.74 -3.71 1.78
N THR A 129 -4.09 -4.53 2.77
CA THR A 129 -3.23 -5.62 3.23
C THR A 129 -3.00 -6.68 2.14
N ASP A 130 -4.03 -7.06 1.39
CA ASP A 130 -3.89 -8.03 0.29
C ASP A 130 -2.97 -7.49 -0.82
N LEU A 131 -3.06 -6.19 -1.14
CA LEU A 131 -2.09 -5.52 -2.01
C LEU A 131 -0.67 -5.64 -1.47
N ALA A 132 -0.46 -5.35 -0.18
CA ALA A 132 0.85 -5.43 0.46
C ALA A 132 1.42 -6.85 0.47
N LEU A 133 0.59 -7.87 0.70
CA LEU A 133 1.00 -9.27 0.65
C LEU A 133 1.51 -9.69 -0.72
N ALA A 134 0.91 -9.17 -1.79
CA ALA A 134 1.32 -9.50 -3.15
C ALA A 134 2.71 -8.93 -3.50
N VAL A 135 3.01 -7.72 -3.04
CA VAL A 135 4.25 -7.00 -3.39
C VAL A 135 5.41 -7.26 -2.41
N ALA A 136 5.12 -7.81 -1.23
CA ALA A 136 6.12 -7.95 -0.16
C ALA A 136 7.19 -9.05 -0.41
N GLY A 137 7.09 -9.79 -1.51
CA GLY A 137 8.12 -10.74 -1.95
C GLY A 137 9.24 -10.11 -2.79
N ASP A 138 9.08 -8.85 -3.20
CA ASP A 138 10.06 -8.13 -4.02
C ASP A 138 11.09 -7.40 -3.15
N ALA A 139 12.22 -7.01 -3.73
CA ALA A 139 13.23 -6.21 -3.05
C ALA A 139 12.69 -4.80 -2.68
N THR A 140 11.73 -4.32 -3.48
CA THR A 140 10.98 -3.08 -3.23
C THR A 140 9.50 -3.35 -3.47
N SER A 141 8.65 -3.04 -2.49
CA SER A 141 7.21 -2.99 -2.71
C SER A 141 6.75 -1.58 -3.01
N GLU A 142 5.84 -1.43 -3.96
CA GLU A 142 5.23 -0.14 -4.26
C GLU A 142 3.72 -0.31 -4.46
N ILE A 143 2.96 0.55 -3.78
CA ILE A 143 1.51 0.63 -3.90
C ILE A 143 1.12 2.09 -4.07
N THR A 144 0.56 2.40 -5.23
CA THR A 144 -0.04 3.70 -5.50
C THR A 144 -1.53 3.66 -5.21
N LEU A 145 -2.06 4.66 -4.52
CA LEU A 145 -3.45 4.80 -4.10
C LEU A 145 -4.02 6.14 -4.59
N PHE A 146 -5.10 6.06 -5.34
CA PHE A 146 -5.95 7.17 -5.75
C PHE A 146 -7.19 7.21 -4.87
N ALA A 147 -7.32 8.23 -4.05
CA ALA A 147 -8.51 8.47 -3.24
C ALA A 147 -9.32 9.62 -3.84
N LEU A 148 -10.40 9.26 -4.51
CA LEU A 148 -11.28 10.18 -5.22
C LEU A 148 -12.38 10.69 -4.28
N HIS A 149 -12.54 12.01 -4.23
CA HIS A 149 -13.66 12.62 -3.50
C HIS A 149 -15.01 12.31 -4.17
N ASP A 150 -15.04 12.35 -5.52
CA ASP A 150 -16.22 11.96 -6.30
C ASP A 150 -16.11 10.48 -6.76
N PRO A 151 -16.95 9.57 -6.24
CA PRO A 151 -16.94 8.16 -6.64
C PRO A 151 -17.27 7.95 -8.14
N GLY A 152 -18.00 8.88 -8.77
CA GLY A 152 -18.37 8.81 -10.18
C GLY A 152 -17.17 8.87 -11.14
N ARG A 153 -16.01 9.31 -10.66
CA ARG A 153 -14.78 9.48 -11.46
C ARG A 153 -13.93 8.22 -11.61
N ALA A 154 -14.34 7.09 -11.04
CA ALA A 154 -13.60 5.83 -11.16
C ALA A 154 -13.29 5.41 -12.61
N ASN A 155 -14.26 5.60 -13.52
CA ASN A 155 -14.07 5.30 -14.95
C ASN A 155 -13.19 6.34 -15.65
N LEU A 156 -13.25 7.60 -15.22
CA LEU A 156 -12.36 8.65 -15.72
C LEU A 156 -10.92 8.35 -15.33
N LEU A 157 -10.64 8.05 -14.05
CA LEU A 157 -9.32 7.63 -13.57
C LEU A 157 -8.74 6.50 -14.42
N ALA A 158 -9.53 5.43 -14.60
CA ALA A 158 -9.12 4.28 -15.41
C ALA A 158 -8.82 4.67 -16.86
N SER A 159 -9.70 5.46 -17.48
CA SER A 159 -9.51 5.92 -18.86
C SER A 159 -8.28 6.79 -19.00
N THR A 160 -7.93 7.60 -17.99
CA THR A 160 -6.73 8.44 -17.99
C THR A 160 -5.46 7.60 -17.86
N LEU A 161 -5.46 6.59 -17.00
CA LEU A 161 -4.31 5.67 -16.84
C LEU A 161 -4.15 4.68 -18.01
N ASP A 162 -5.13 4.53 -18.90
CA ASP A 162 -5.06 3.69 -20.11
C ASP A 162 -4.83 4.52 -21.41
N GLN A 163 -4.50 5.80 -21.29
CA GLN A 163 -4.22 6.63 -22.47
C GLN A 163 -2.86 6.29 -23.08
N ALA A 164 -2.71 6.60 -24.38
CA ALA A 164 -1.43 6.44 -25.09
C ALA A 164 -0.35 7.42 -24.59
N HIS A 165 -0.75 8.57 -24.05
CA HIS A 165 0.16 9.59 -23.54
C HIS A 165 0.30 9.48 -22.02
N ARG A 166 1.47 9.86 -21.52
CA ARG A 166 1.77 9.93 -20.09
C ARG A 166 0.76 10.84 -19.38
N PRO A 167 0.06 10.38 -18.33
CA PRO A 167 -0.81 11.23 -17.54
C PRO A 167 -0.02 12.30 -16.78
N ASP A 168 -0.66 13.45 -16.53
CA ASP A 168 -0.17 14.45 -15.58
C ASP A 168 -0.97 14.35 -14.29
N LEU A 169 -0.28 14.06 -13.17
CA LEU A 169 -0.94 13.91 -11.88
C LEU A 169 -1.66 15.19 -11.42
N THR A 170 -1.10 16.36 -11.73
CA THR A 170 -1.69 17.66 -11.36
C THR A 170 -3.01 17.88 -12.11
N GLU A 171 -3.08 17.46 -13.37
CA GLU A 171 -4.32 17.54 -14.17
C GLU A 171 -5.34 16.48 -13.77
N MET A 172 -4.88 15.34 -13.25
CA MET A 172 -5.74 14.25 -12.78
C MET A 172 -6.43 14.56 -11.45
N LEU A 173 -5.73 15.23 -10.53
CA LEU A 173 -6.25 15.54 -9.20
C LEU A 173 -7.29 16.66 -9.26
N GLN A 174 -8.36 16.49 -8.50
CA GLN A 174 -9.34 17.55 -8.24
C GLN A 174 -9.29 17.97 -6.76
N PRO A 175 -9.86 19.13 -6.39
CA PRO A 175 -10.04 19.51 -5.00
C PRO A 175 -10.70 18.38 -4.20
N GLY A 176 -10.16 18.11 -3.01
CA GLY A 176 -10.56 17.00 -2.16
C GLY A 176 -9.97 15.63 -2.53
N ASP A 177 -9.39 15.43 -3.71
CA ASP A 177 -8.68 14.17 -4.02
C ASP A 177 -7.36 14.08 -3.26
N ILE A 178 -6.95 12.84 -2.95
CA ILE A 178 -5.66 12.54 -2.34
C ILE A 178 -5.01 11.41 -3.13
N PHE A 179 -3.78 11.65 -3.55
CA PHE A 179 -2.89 10.63 -4.09
C PHE A 179 -1.90 10.23 -3.01
N VAL A 180 -1.73 8.94 -2.80
CA VAL A 180 -0.73 8.38 -1.90
C VAL A 180 0.10 7.35 -2.65
N ASP A 181 1.41 7.40 -2.48
CA ASP A 181 2.30 6.34 -2.94
C ASP A 181 3.14 5.81 -1.77
N LEU A 182 3.24 4.48 -1.69
CA LEU A 182 3.92 3.72 -0.65
C LEU A 182 5.03 2.89 -1.29
N ALA A 183 6.23 3.44 -1.40
CA ALA A 183 7.41 2.74 -1.92
C ALA A 183 8.33 2.32 -0.76
N VAL A 184 8.51 1.01 -0.59
CA VAL A 184 9.18 0.43 0.57
C VAL A 184 10.28 -0.52 0.13
N VAL A 185 11.46 -0.32 0.69
CA VAL A 185 12.60 -1.20 0.49
C VAL A 185 12.55 -2.33 1.51
N HIS A 186 12.58 -3.56 1.04
CA HIS A 186 12.66 -4.77 1.87
C HIS A 186 14.10 -5.28 2.03
N ASP A 187 14.97 -4.99 1.06
CA ASP A 187 16.39 -5.37 1.12
C ASP A 187 17.20 -4.44 2.05
N LEU A 188 18.03 -5.03 2.92
CA LEU A 188 18.80 -4.32 3.94
C LEU A 188 20.10 -3.69 3.40
N GLY A 189 20.21 -3.56 2.08
CA GLY A 189 21.34 -2.91 1.41
C GLY A 189 21.52 -1.47 1.88
N ALA A 190 22.77 -1.03 2.03
CA ALA A 190 23.05 0.35 2.40
C ALA A 190 22.71 1.29 1.23
N GLY A 191 21.82 2.27 1.46
CA GLY A 191 21.65 3.43 0.58
C GLY A 191 20.23 3.68 0.08
N ALA A 192 19.36 2.67 0.08
CA ALA A 192 17.97 2.84 -0.37
C ALA A 192 17.08 3.44 0.74
N ALA A 193 16.10 4.25 0.33
CA ALA A 193 15.16 4.90 1.23
C ALA A 193 13.73 4.46 0.90
N SER A 194 12.92 4.21 1.94
CA SER A 194 11.47 4.03 1.77
C SER A 194 10.78 5.40 1.80
N TYR A 195 9.75 5.55 0.99
CA TYR A 195 9.00 6.78 0.82
C TYR A 195 7.50 6.57 1.03
N LEU A 196 6.89 7.52 1.76
CA LEU A 196 5.46 7.74 1.77
C LEU A 196 5.22 9.10 1.13
N THR A 197 4.70 9.09 -0.09
CA THR A 197 4.43 10.30 -0.87
C THR A 197 2.95 10.61 -0.80
N ILE A 198 2.59 11.82 -0.39
CA ILE A 198 1.19 12.28 -0.33
C ILE A 198 1.08 13.54 -1.18
N LYS A 199 0.15 13.54 -2.13
CA LYS A 199 -0.08 14.65 -3.04
C LYS A 199 -1.56 15.00 -3.11
N THR A 200 -1.85 16.29 -3.02
CA THR A 200 -3.19 16.85 -3.08
C THR A 200 -3.09 18.31 -3.51
N LEU A 201 -4.18 18.87 -4.04
CA LEU A 201 -4.25 20.28 -4.42
C LEU A 201 -4.46 21.22 -3.22
N GLU A 202 -4.74 20.66 -2.04
CA GLU A 202 -5.10 21.41 -0.83
C GLU A 202 -4.00 21.28 0.25
N ALA A 203 -3.85 22.30 1.09
CA ALA A 203 -2.99 22.20 2.26
C ALA A 203 -3.73 21.38 3.34
N THR A 204 -3.17 20.25 3.76
CA THR A 204 -3.86 19.34 4.67
C THR A 204 -3.19 19.29 6.04
N ASP A 205 -3.64 20.15 6.95
CA ASP A 205 -3.36 20.01 8.40
C ASP A 205 -3.73 18.61 8.92
N GLU A 206 -4.67 17.94 8.24
CA GLU A 206 -5.05 16.54 8.45
C GLU A 206 -3.85 15.58 8.35
N VAL A 207 -2.90 15.83 7.45
CA VAL A 207 -1.69 15.02 7.31
C VAL A 207 -0.82 15.10 8.55
N ASN A 208 -0.62 16.31 9.08
CA ASN A 208 0.15 16.52 10.30
C ASN A 208 -0.54 15.85 11.49
N HIS A 209 -1.86 16.03 11.63
CA HIS A 209 -2.63 15.43 12.72
C HIS A 209 -2.58 13.90 12.69
N ALA A 210 -2.81 13.27 11.53
CA ALA A 210 -2.75 11.82 11.38
C ALA A 210 -1.32 11.31 11.62
N GLY A 211 -0.31 12.00 11.07
CA GLY A 211 1.10 11.66 11.28
C GLY A 211 1.51 11.71 12.75
N GLU A 212 1.06 12.72 13.50
CA GLU A 212 1.28 12.82 14.95
C GLU A 212 0.59 11.69 15.72
N HIS A 213 -0.67 11.38 15.39
CA HIS A 213 -1.41 10.27 16.03
C HIS A 213 -0.66 8.95 15.87
N PHE A 214 -0.30 8.59 14.63
CA PHE A 214 0.40 7.33 14.35
C PHE A 214 1.82 7.31 14.93
N SER A 215 2.52 8.44 14.94
CA SER A 215 3.81 8.56 15.62
C SER A 215 3.69 8.30 17.13
N GLN A 216 2.66 8.85 17.78
CA GLN A 216 2.41 8.60 19.20
C GLN A 216 1.93 7.16 19.47
N ALA A 217 1.08 6.61 18.61
CA ALA A 217 0.63 5.22 18.68
C ALA A 217 1.80 4.25 18.58
N PHE A 218 2.71 4.47 17.62
CA PHE A 218 3.91 3.66 17.45
C PHE A 218 4.85 3.77 18.66
N ARG A 219 5.05 4.97 19.23
CA ARG A 219 5.83 5.12 20.47
C ARG A 219 5.22 4.36 21.64
N ARG A 220 3.89 4.42 21.82
CA ARG A 220 3.19 3.63 22.85
C ARG A 220 3.39 2.13 22.63
N TYR A 221 3.24 1.67 21.40
CA TYR A 221 3.48 0.29 21.00
C TYR A 221 4.93 -0.15 21.29
N ALA A 222 5.92 0.63 20.87
CA ALA A 222 7.34 0.33 21.07
C ALA A 222 7.69 0.18 22.57
N ASN A 223 7.09 1.00 23.44
CA ASN A 223 7.30 0.94 24.89
C ASN A 223 6.70 -0.32 25.54
N GLN A 224 5.74 -0.98 24.92
CA GLN A 224 5.09 -2.19 25.44
C GLN A 224 5.46 -3.47 24.69
N ALA A 225 6.09 -3.38 23.52
CA ALA A 225 6.39 -4.53 22.66
C ALA A 225 7.15 -5.65 23.41
N ASN A 226 8.14 -5.31 24.24
CA ASN A 226 8.90 -6.28 25.03
C ASN A 226 8.10 -6.97 26.14
N ARG A 227 6.85 -6.59 26.38
CA ARG A 227 5.94 -7.22 27.36
C ARG A 227 4.92 -8.16 26.71
N ILE A 228 4.78 -8.10 25.39
CA ILE A 228 3.89 -9.00 24.63
C ILE A 228 4.52 -10.39 24.61
N ARG A 229 3.73 -11.42 24.92
CA ARG A 229 4.17 -12.82 25.03
C ARG A 229 3.45 -13.76 24.06
N THR A 230 2.27 -13.38 23.59
CA THR A 230 1.43 -14.25 22.73
C THR A 230 0.99 -13.53 21.47
N PHE A 231 0.62 -14.28 20.42
CA PHE A 231 0.03 -13.72 19.21
C PHE A 231 -1.29 -12.98 19.48
N ASN A 232 -2.11 -13.42 20.44
CA ASN A 232 -3.35 -12.71 20.79
C ASN A 232 -3.07 -11.32 21.38
N GLU A 233 -2.09 -11.22 22.28
CA GLU A 233 -1.64 -9.93 22.82
C GLU A 233 -1.04 -9.05 21.72
N PHE A 234 -0.25 -9.65 20.82
CA PHE A 234 0.30 -8.95 19.67
C PHE A 234 -0.81 -8.40 18.77
N ASN A 235 -1.77 -9.23 18.37
CA ASN A 235 -2.88 -8.84 17.51
C ASN A 235 -3.69 -7.70 18.14
N THR A 236 -3.98 -7.77 19.44
CA THR A 236 -4.65 -6.70 20.18
C THR A 236 -3.83 -5.40 20.16
N ALA A 237 -2.51 -5.50 20.35
CA ALA A 237 -1.63 -4.33 20.32
C ALA A 237 -1.52 -3.71 18.92
N ILE A 238 -1.53 -4.52 17.86
CA ILE A 238 -1.54 -4.06 16.46
C ILE A 238 -2.88 -3.43 16.10
N ASP A 239 -4.01 -4.03 16.48
CA ASP A 239 -5.33 -3.43 16.27
C ASP A 239 -5.41 -2.02 16.91
N HIS A 240 -4.80 -1.83 18.09
CA HIS A 240 -4.69 -0.51 18.71
C HIS A 240 -3.71 0.44 18.03
N LEU A 241 -2.59 -0.09 17.50
CA LEU A 241 -1.58 0.69 16.79
C LEU A 241 -2.12 1.24 15.46
N LEU A 242 -2.86 0.42 14.73
CA LEU A 242 -3.40 0.74 13.41
C LEU A 242 -4.76 1.45 13.48
N GLY A 243 -5.34 1.58 14.68
CA GLY A 243 -6.62 2.23 14.89
C GLY A 243 -6.61 3.72 14.54
N PRO A 244 -7.74 4.26 14.06
CA PRO A 244 -7.87 5.67 13.68
C PRO A 244 -7.60 6.62 14.86
N PRO A 245 -7.28 7.90 14.59
CA PRO A 245 -7.36 8.95 15.60
C PRO A 245 -8.74 8.93 16.26
N ARG A 246 -8.79 9.00 17.58
CA ARG A 246 -10.09 9.13 18.27
C ARG A 246 -10.71 10.45 17.85
N SER A 247 -11.88 10.39 17.21
CA SER A 247 -12.70 11.57 16.98
C SER A 247 -12.97 12.22 18.34
N ILE A 248 -12.49 13.45 18.54
CA ILE A 248 -12.88 14.23 19.71
C ILE A 248 -14.36 14.57 19.50
N GLY A 249 -15.24 13.79 20.12
CA GLY A 249 -16.70 13.93 20.26
C GLY A 249 -17.44 14.84 19.26
N THR A 250 -18.24 14.24 18.39
CA THR A 250 -19.58 14.79 18.13
C THR A 250 -20.47 14.41 19.32
N THR A 251 -20.48 15.27 20.34
CA THR A 251 -21.56 15.34 21.34
C THR A 251 -22.71 16.16 20.78
#